data_AF-A0A7L2K5M0-F1
#
_entry.id   AF-A0A7L2K5M0-F1
#
_cell.length_a   1.000
_cell.length_b   1.000
_cell.length_c   1.000
_cell.angle_alpha   90.00
_cell.angle_beta   90.00
_cell.angle_gamma   90.00
#
_symmetry.space_group_name_H-M   'P 1'
#
loop_
_entity.id
_entity.type
_entity.pdbx_description
1 polymer ?
#
loop_
_entity_poly.entity_id
_entity_poly.type
_entity_poly.pdbx_seq_one_letter_code
_entity_poly.pdbx_strand_id
1 'polypeptide(L)'
;SRGESRKKISQEQMRKLRAWNSLDWALYSHFNRSFWRQAREFGIQKLRREVEEIRRRREFLAGKCLRGGGPVPAQAIPDGNLRPFQPPGGEKILGFALREGLSPQDRELCGRMALPELPYKDLLERKQFGA
;
A
#
# COMPACT_ATOMS: atom_id res chain seq x y z
N SER A 1 -21.71 5.97 -4.52
CA SER A 1 -21.59 7.39 -4.13
C SER A 1 -20.24 7.65 -3.49
N ARG A 2 -19.23 8.13 -4.24
CA ARG A 2 -17.92 8.52 -3.68
C ARG A 2 -17.53 9.86 -4.26
N GLY A 3 -17.71 10.88 -3.43
CA GLY A 3 -17.41 12.27 -3.71
C GLY A 3 -17.46 13.03 -2.39
N GLU A 4 -16.68 12.59 -1.40
CA GLU A 4 -16.40 13.45 -0.26
C GLU A 4 -15.67 14.69 -0.79
N SER A 5 -16.33 15.83 -0.63
CA SER A 5 -15.82 17.13 -1.02
C SER A 5 -14.47 17.36 -0.34
N ARG A 6 -13.38 17.30 -1.12
CA ARG A 6 -12.05 17.74 -0.67
C ARG A 6 -12.18 19.22 -0.29
N LYS A 7 -12.27 19.51 1.02
CA LYS A 7 -12.25 20.88 1.53
C LYS A 7 -10.98 21.56 1.00
N LYS A 8 -11.15 22.65 0.25
CA LYS A 8 -10.02 23.45 -0.23
C LYS A 8 -9.32 24.08 0.97
N ILE A 9 -8.07 23.69 1.21
CA ILE A 9 -7.23 24.25 2.27
C ILE A 9 -6.69 25.60 1.77
N SER A 10 -6.87 26.67 2.54
CA SER A 10 -6.33 27.98 2.20
C SER A 10 -4.80 28.01 2.31
N GLN A 11 -4.15 28.99 1.68
CA GLN A 11 -2.69 29.15 1.80
C GLN A 11 -2.24 29.38 3.24
N GLU A 12 -3.04 30.11 4.03
CA GLU A 12 -2.77 30.34 5.45
C GLU A 12 -2.87 29.04 6.26
N GLN A 13 -3.91 28.24 6.02
CA GLN A 13 -4.08 26.94 6.66
C GLN A 13 -2.92 26.00 6.31
N MET A 14 -2.48 25.97 5.05
CA MET A 14 -1.30 25.20 4.64
C MET A 14 -0.04 25.65 5.37
N ARG A 15 0.15 26.96 5.58
CA ARG A 15 1.30 27.48 6.32
C ARG A 15 1.26 27.03 7.78
N LYS A 16 0.10 27.11 8.43
CA LYS A 16 -0.10 26.65 9.81
C LYS A 16 0.14 25.14 9.94
N LEU A 17 -0.37 24.33 9.00
CA LEU A 17 -0.16 22.89 8.98
C LEU A 17 1.32 22.50 8.85
N ARG A 18 2.08 23.22 8.00
CA ARG A 18 3.53 23.02 7.88
C ARG A 18 4.29 23.46 9.12
N ALA A 19 3.88 24.55 9.77
CA ALA A 19 4.49 24.99 11.01
C ALA A 19 4.24 23.99 12.15
N TRP A 20 3.02 23.46 12.22
CA TRP A 20 2.63 22.46 13.21
C TRP A 20 3.38 21.13 13.02
N ASN A 21 3.56 20.67 11.78
CA ASN A 21 4.40 19.51 11.43
C ASN A 21 5.78 19.91 10.90
N SER A 22 6.46 20.84 11.58
CA SER A 22 7.71 21.44 11.05
C SER A 22 8.81 20.41 10.80
N LEU A 23 8.96 19.41 11.66
CA LEU A 23 9.92 18.31 11.50
C LEU A 23 9.61 17.48 10.25
N ASP A 24 8.38 16.98 10.12
CA ASP A 24 7.98 16.17 8.96
C ASP A 24 8.07 16.97 7.67
N TRP A 25 7.76 18.27 7.72
CA TRP A 25 7.93 19.16 6.56
C TRP A 25 9.40 19.28 6.14
N ALA A 26 10.32 19.37 7.11
CA ALA A 26 11.75 19.41 6.83
C ALA A 26 12.23 18.09 6.21
N LEU A 27 11.80 16.94 6.76
CA LEU A 27 12.09 15.61 6.22
C LEU A 27 11.56 15.45 4.80
N TYR A 28 10.28 15.76 4.57
CA TYR A 28 9.66 15.73 3.26
C TYR A 28 10.43 16.58 2.25
N SER A 29 10.78 17.81 2.64
CA SER A 29 11.51 18.74 1.77
C SER A 29 12.89 18.20 1.40
N HIS A 30 13.61 17.59 2.34
CA HIS A 30 14.90 16.96 2.09
C HIS A 30 14.75 15.77 1.12
N PHE A 31 13.89 14.80 1.44
CA PHE A 31 13.73 13.59 0.63
C PHE A 31 13.13 13.86 -0.74
N ASN A 32 12.22 14.82 -0.88
CA ASN A 32 11.69 15.22 -2.19
C ASN A 32 12.81 15.76 -3.10
N ARG A 33 13.70 16.61 -2.58
CA ARG A 33 14.87 17.09 -3.34
C ARG A 33 15.83 15.96 -3.68
N SER A 34 16.16 15.10 -2.70
CA SER A 34 17.07 13.97 -2.87
C SER A 34 16.53 12.96 -3.89
N PHE A 35 15.24 12.65 -3.86
CA PHE A 35 14.56 11.79 -4.82
C PHE A 35 14.70 12.34 -6.24
N TRP A 36 14.39 13.62 -6.47
CA TRP A 36 14.46 14.18 -7.82
C TRP A 36 15.88 14.29 -8.35
N ARG A 37 16.87 14.47 -7.48
CA ARG A 37 18.29 14.37 -7.87
C ARG A 37 18.60 12.96 -8.37
N GLN A 38 18.30 11.93 -7.59
CA GLN A 38 18.52 10.53 -7.97
C GLN A 38 17.71 10.14 -9.21
N ALA A 39 16.46 10.61 -9.36
CA ALA A 39 15.63 10.36 -10.52
C ALA A 39 16.21 10.94 -11.82
N ARG A 40 16.88 12.10 -11.73
CA ARG A 40 17.59 12.68 -12.86
C ARG A 40 18.86 11.89 -13.20
N GLU A 41 19.64 11.50 -12.21
CA GLU A 41 20.83 10.65 -12.37
C GLU A 41 20.48 9.28 -12.98
N PHE A 42 19.39 8.66 -12.54
CA PHE A 42 18.86 7.41 -13.09
C PHE A 42 18.26 7.58 -14.51
N GLY A 43 17.82 8.80 -14.85
CA GLY A 43 17.17 9.16 -16.10
C GLY A 43 15.64 9.13 -16.01
N ILE A 44 15.01 10.29 -16.19
CA ILE A 44 13.54 10.46 -16.03
C ILE A 44 12.74 9.57 -16.98
N GLN A 45 13.18 9.41 -18.24
CA GLN A 45 12.47 8.55 -19.20
C GLN A 45 12.61 7.06 -18.83
N LYS A 46 13.78 6.65 -18.32
CA LYS A 46 13.98 5.30 -17.81
C LYS A 46 13.07 5.06 -16.61
N LEU A 47 13.06 5.97 -15.63
CA LEU A 47 12.18 5.90 -14.46
C LEU A 47 10.72 5.73 -14.84
N ARG A 48 10.23 6.51 -15.82
CA ARG A 48 8.85 6.39 -16.32
C ARG A 48 8.57 4.99 -16.88
N ARG A 49 9.46 4.44 -17.70
CA ARG A 49 9.29 3.07 -18.23
C ARG A 49 9.24 2.02 -17.15
N GLU A 50 10.13 2.10 -16.15
CA GLU A 50 10.13 1.16 -15.00
C GLU A 50 8.84 1.28 -14.18
N VAL A 51 8.34 2.50 -13.95
CA VAL A 51 7.06 2.72 -13.26
C VAL A 51 5.89 2.12 -14.02
N GLU A 52 5.84 2.26 -15.34
CA GLU A 52 4.80 1.64 -16.16
C GLU A 52 4.89 0.10 -16.12
N GLU A 53 6.10 -0.46 -16.13
CA GLU A 53 6.28 -1.90 -15.98
C GLU A 53 5.81 -2.42 -14.62
N ILE A 54 6.11 -1.70 -13.53
CA ILE A 54 5.61 -2.01 -12.18
C ILE A 54 4.08 -1.97 -12.16
N ARG A 55 3.45 -0.97 -12.80
CA ARG A 55 1.99 -0.86 -12.89
C ARG A 55 1.38 -2.03 -13.63
N ARG A 56 1.91 -2.39 -14.80
CA ARG A 56 1.46 -3.56 -15.58
C ARG A 56 1.54 -4.85 -14.77
N ARG A 57 2.65 -5.08 -14.09
CA ARG A 57 2.83 -6.27 -13.23
C ARG A 57 1.85 -6.29 -12.07
N ARG A 58 1.62 -5.14 -11.43
CA ARG A 58 0.64 -5.00 -10.35
C ARG A 58 -0.77 -5.30 -10.85
N GLU A 59 -1.17 -4.80 -12.01
CA GLU A 59 -2.48 -5.05 -12.61
C GLU A 59 -2.66 -6.53 -12.97
N PHE A 60 -1.65 -7.13 -13.60
CA PHE A 60 -1.64 -8.56 -13.89
C PHE A 60 -1.81 -9.40 -12.62
N LEU A 61 -1.03 -9.13 -11.57
CA LEU A 61 -1.12 -9.84 -10.30
C LEU A 61 -2.47 -9.58 -9.62
N ALA A 62 -3.01 -8.36 -9.68
CA ALA A 62 -4.32 -8.06 -9.14
C ALA A 62 -5.42 -8.89 -9.84
N GLY A 63 -5.41 -8.99 -11.17
CA GLY A 63 -6.36 -9.82 -11.92
C GLY A 63 -6.18 -11.32 -11.69
N LYS A 64 -4.93 -11.77 -11.50
CA LYS A 64 -4.63 -13.17 -11.20
C LYS A 64 -5.05 -13.58 -9.79
N CYS A 65 -4.72 -12.74 -8.80
CA CYS A 65 -4.81 -13.09 -7.38
C CYS A 65 -6.11 -12.65 -6.72
N LEU A 66 -6.65 -11.47 -7.07
CA LEU A 66 -7.65 -10.79 -6.25
C LEU A 66 -9.07 -11.02 -6.76
N ARG A 67 -9.98 -11.23 -5.82
CA ARG A 67 -11.42 -11.18 -6.05
C ARG A 67 -11.83 -9.74 -6.29
N GLY A 68 -12.29 -9.43 -7.51
CA GLY A 68 -12.70 -8.07 -7.88
C GLY A 68 -11.55 -7.10 -8.18
N GLY A 69 -10.30 -7.57 -8.25
CA GLY A 69 -9.16 -6.79 -8.76
C GLY A 69 -8.65 -5.66 -7.87
N GLY A 70 -9.18 -5.49 -6.66
CA GLY A 70 -8.85 -4.36 -5.79
C GLY A 70 -9.11 -4.62 -4.30
N PRO A 71 -8.84 -3.61 -3.46
CA PRO A 71 -9.02 -3.72 -2.02
C PRO A 71 -10.50 -3.74 -1.64
N VAL A 72 -10.84 -4.58 -0.66
CA VAL A 72 -12.19 -4.82 -0.15
C VAL A 72 -12.24 -4.61 1.37
N PRO A 73 -13.41 -4.34 1.96
CA PRO A 73 -13.56 -4.29 3.41
C PRO A 73 -13.14 -5.61 4.07
N ALA A 74 -12.58 -5.55 5.29
CA ALA A 74 -12.09 -6.74 5.99
C ALA A 74 -13.17 -7.83 6.16
N GLN A 75 -14.44 -7.46 6.31
CA GLN A 75 -15.56 -8.40 6.43
C GLN A 75 -15.81 -9.22 5.15
N ALA A 76 -15.39 -8.69 3.99
CA ALA A 76 -15.53 -9.37 2.69
C ALA A 76 -14.36 -10.32 2.37
N ILE A 77 -13.39 -10.46 3.28
CA ILE A 77 -12.23 -11.35 3.12
C ILE A 77 -12.52 -12.67 3.85
N PRO A 78 -12.67 -13.80 3.12
CA PRO A 78 -13.00 -15.08 3.74
C PRO A 78 -11.88 -15.62 4.63
N ASP A 79 -10.63 -15.50 4.18
CA ASP A 79 -9.46 -15.97 4.90
C ASP A 79 -9.11 -15.03 6.06
N GLY A 80 -9.17 -15.55 7.29
CA GLY A 80 -8.86 -14.80 8.50
C GLY A 80 -7.43 -14.27 8.54
N ASN A 81 -6.46 -15.01 7.99
CA ASN A 81 -5.06 -14.59 7.95
C ASN A 81 -4.81 -13.41 6.99
N LEU A 82 -5.75 -13.14 6.10
CA LEU A 82 -5.68 -12.02 5.16
C LEU A 82 -6.51 -10.81 5.61
N ARG A 83 -7.18 -10.89 6.78
CA ARG A 83 -7.93 -9.76 7.32
C ARG A 83 -6.97 -8.78 7.98
N PRO A 84 -6.94 -7.51 7.53
CA PRO A 84 -6.14 -6.50 8.20
C PRO A 84 -6.71 -6.19 9.58
N PHE A 85 -5.83 -5.91 10.53
CA PHE A 85 -6.18 -5.39 11.85
C PHE A 85 -7.14 -4.19 11.72
N GLN A 86 -8.12 -4.10 12.61
CA GLN A 86 -9.06 -2.98 12.66
C GLN A 86 -8.85 -2.24 13.99
N PRO A 87 -8.27 -1.03 13.98
CA PRO A 87 -8.07 -0.26 15.20
C PRO A 87 -9.42 0.13 15.82
N PRO A 88 -9.62 -0.06 17.14
CA PRO A 88 -10.85 0.36 17.81
C PRO A 88 -11.13 1.85 17.61
N GLY A 89 -12.32 2.19 17.12
CA GLY A 89 -12.72 3.58 16.85
C GLY A 89 -11.99 4.25 15.68
N GLY A 90 -11.12 3.54 14.96
CA GLY A 90 -10.40 4.06 13.80
C GLY A 90 -11.13 3.86 12.47
N GLU A 91 -10.55 4.37 11.40
CA GLU A 91 -11.05 4.15 10.04
C GLU A 91 -10.92 2.68 9.62
N LYS A 92 -11.84 2.23 8.76
CA LYS A 92 -11.87 0.85 8.26
C LYS A 92 -10.69 0.61 7.34
N ILE A 93 -9.78 -0.26 7.76
CA ILE A 93 -8.63 -0.66 6.94
C ILE A 93 -9.11 -1.70 5.92
N LEU A 94 -8.87 -1.41 4.64
CA LEU A 94 -9.18 -2.32 3.54
C LEU A 94 -8.08 -3.39 3.39
N GLY A 95 -8.45 -4.56 2.89
CA GLY A 95 -7.52 -5.64 2.59
C GLY A 95 -7.83 -6.27 1.24
N PHE A 96 -7.29 -7.47 1.01
CA PHE A 96 -7.36 -8.13 -0.29
C PHE A 96 -7.97 -9.53 -0.14
N ALA A 97 -9.10 -9.77 -0.79
CA ALA A 97 -9.67 -11.11 -0.88
C ALA A 97 -9.08 -11.85 -2.08
N LEU A 98 -8.65 -13.10 -1.87
CA LEU A 98 -8.16 -13.93 -2.98
C LEU A 98 -9.30 -14.47 -3.84
N ARG A 99 -8.98 -14.71 -5.11
CA ARG A 99 -9.83 -15.41 -6.06
C ARG A 99 -9.99 -16.87 -5.64
N GLU A 100 -11.14 -17.45 -5.95
CA GLU A 100 -11.42 -18.87 -5.70
C GLU A 100 -10.78 -19.73 -6.80
N GLY A 101 -10.53 -21.02 -6.51
CA GLY A 101 -9.99 -21.96 -7.49
C GLY A 101 -8.53 -21.69 -7.92
N LEU A 102 -7.74 -20.96 -7.13
CA LEU A 102 -6.30 -20.83 -7.38
C LEU A 102 -5.60 -22.18 -7.22
N SER A 103 -4.63 -22.43 -8.10
CA SER A 103 -3.70 -23.57 -7.94
C SER A 103 -2.95 -23.47 -6.61
N PRO A 104 -2.43 -24.57 -6.05
CA PRO A 104 -1.68 -24.52 -4.78
C PRO A 104 -0.51 -23.52 -4.82
N GLN A 105 0.22 -23.48 -5.93
CA GLN A 105 1.35 -22.54 -6.13
C GLN A 105 0.88 -21.09 -6.18
N ASP A 106 -0.21 -20.81 -6.92
CA ASP A 106 -0.75 -19.45 -7.00
C ASP A 106 -1.35 -19.01 -5.67
N ARG A 107 -1.95 -19.92 -4.91
CA ARG A 107 -2.49 -19.62 -3.59
C ARG A 107 -1.41 -19.20 -2.62
N GLU A 108 -0.25 -19.87 -2.64
CA GLU A 108 0.90 -19.46 -1.82
C GLU A 108 1.44 -18.09 -2.26
N LEU A 109 1.69 -17.89 -3.56
CA LEU A 109 2.19 -16.63 -4.09
C LEU A 109 1.25 -15.47 -3.76
N CYS A 110 -0.03 -15.61 -4.12
CA CYS A 110 -1.03 -14.58 -3.91
C CYS A 110 -1.29 -14.32 -2.42
N GLY A 111 -1.27 -15.37 -1.59
CA GLY A 111 -1.38 -15.25 -0.14
C GLY A 111 -0.24 -14.41 0.45
N ARG A 112 1.01 -14.67 0.04
CA ARG A 112 2.17 -13.86 0.49
C ARG A 112 2.08 -12.40 0.05
N MET A 113 1.58 -12.14 -1.16
CA MET A 113 1.42 -10.78 -1.69
C MET A 113 0.30 -9.99 -1.00
N ALA A 114 -0.74 -10.67 -0.52
CA ALA A 114 -1.90 -10.08 0.13
C ALA A 114 -1.80 -10.05 1.67
N LEU A 115 -0.72 -10.59 2.25
CA LEU A 115 -0.58 -10.77 3.69
C LEU A 115 -0.51 -9.41 4.42
N PRO A 116 -1.41 -9.11 5.36
CA PRO A 116 -1.38 -7.86 6.10
C PRO A 116 -0.23 -7.84 7.12
N GLU A 117 0.03 -6.66 7.69
CA GLU A 117 1.22 -6.37 8.49
C GLU A 117 1.40 -7.28 9.71
N LEU A 118 0.37 -7.53 10.53
CA LEU A 118 0.50 -8.40 11.71
C LEU A 118 0.83 -9.87 11.34
N PRO A 119 0.07 -10.57 10.47
CA PRO A 119 0.46 -11.92 10.06
C PRO A 119 1.79 -11.98 9.32
N TYR A 120 2.19 -10.93 8.60
CA TYR A 120 3.49 -10.86 7.94
C TYR A 120 4.64 -10.70 8.95
N LYS A 121 4.43 -9.91 10.00
CA LYS A 121 5.36 -9.82 11.13
C LYS A 121 5.54 -11.18 11.80
N ASP A 122 4.45 -11.86 12.14
CA ASP A 122 4.51 -13.20 12.77
C ASP A 122 5.27 -14.20 11.87
N LEU A 123 5.04 -14.16 10.56
CA LEU A 123 5.78 -14.96 9.58
C LEU A 123 7.29 -14.67 9.63
N LEU A 124 7.68 -13.39 9.66
CA LEU A 124 9.09 -13.00 9.70
C LEU A 124 9.75 -13.40 11.04
N GLU A 125 9.07 -13.22 12.16
CA GLU A 125 9.57 -13.60 13.47
C GLU A 125 9.84 -15.10 13.56
N ARG A 126 8.91 -15.94 13.08
CA ARG A 126 9.12 -17.40 13.00
C ARG A 126 10.31 -17.78 12.14
N LYS A 127 10.52 -17.08 11.02
CA LYS A 127 11.67 -17.33 10.12
C LYS A 127 13.01 -16.95 10.74
N GLN A 128 13.04 -15.88 11.55
CA GLN A 128 14.26 -15.38 12.16
C GLN A 128 14.61 -16.15 13.44
N PHE A 129 13.61 -16.53 14.23
CA PHE A 129 13.81 -17.02 15.60
C PHE A 129 13.31 -18.45 15.85
N GLY A 130 12.65 -19.09 14.88
CA GLY A 130 12.35 -20.53 14.91
C GLY A 130 11.27 -20.98 15.92
N ALA A 131 10.43 -20.06 16.41
CA ALA A 131 9.36 -20.37 17.36
C ALA A 131 8.09 -20.96 16.70
#